data_AF-A0AAF0F329-F1
#
_entry.id   AF-A0AAF0F329-F1
#
_cell.length_a   1.000
_cell.length_b   1.000
_cell.length_c   1.000
_cell.angle_alpha   90.00
_cell.angle_beta   90.00
_cell.angle_gamma   90.00
#
_symmetry.space_group_name_H-M   'P 1'
#
loop_
_entity.id
_entity.type
_entity.pdbx_description
1 polymer ?
#
loop_
_entity_poly.entity_id
_entity_poly.type
_entity_poly.pdbx_seq_one_letter_code
_entity_poly.pdbx_strand_id
1 'polypeptide(L)'
;MTKVEDKVESHHANNEAMDESLGRYSAYAMRLRTLLVSSSRYIAYSSDIGEAFRPLTRPIVVQAAYGISWAYIFADVGYTCYASCKGRELGDPGVKTDVAWIATRRAVFQTLASLVLPAVTIHSVVKYSAPVFAKSSSLRLRSIGPTVAGLLTVPLLPILFDKPVEHGVEHAFDLVELKLAAVQGNKDAQQALDDKFARMKQFMFGATSPTADPRPDPRQVDEIGSSPKPDLSTKSTTAAQLAVLGLGVDLVYMPRLRSLVSRHAKRMAAVPWQGAFATAPRLATPQRQEEQAKPETLLAAAAQHFARRTLSKSEAAHWASLSPCLTHEDRLRFLATRWACKEATYKAVYPHLRVAARDVSMARGNTPATIKPSVQLRADAEYKDATGQVAALAADALRLHLSVAHDGEYVMASVLAETL
;
A
#
# COMPACT_ATOMS: atom_id res chain seq x y z
N MET A 1 -26.03 -43.25 -42.71
CA MET A 1 -25.08 -42.19 -42.31
C MET A 1 -25.82 -40.94 -41.82
N THR A 2 -26.88 -40.52 -42.50
CA THR A 2 -27.76 -39.38 -42.13
C THR A 2 -28.23 -39.34 -40.67
N LYS A 3 -28.71 -40.46 -40.10
CA LYS A 3 -29.26 -40.49 -38.73
C LYS A 3 -28.23 -40.24 -37.61
N VAL A 4 -26.94 -40.40 -37.90
CA VAL A 4 -25.85 -40.14 -36.96
C VAL A 4 -25.42 -38.67 -37.05
N GLU A 5 -25.39 -38.12 -38.27
CA GLU A 5 -25.11 -36.69 -38.51
C GLU A 5 -26.17 -35.80 -37.87
N ASP A 6 -27.46 -36.12 -38.03
CA ASP A 6 -28.56 -35.38 -37.37
C ASP A 6 -28.47 -35.41 -35.84
N LYS A 7 -27.94 -36.51 -35.28
CA LYS A 7 -27.78 -36.66 -33.84
C LYS A 7 -26.59 -35.85 -33.32
N VAL A 8 -25.51 -35.78 -34.10
CA VAL A 8 -24.34 -34.95 -33.77
C VAL A 8 -24.69 -33.46 -33.88
N GLU A 9 -25.43 -33.06 -34.91
CA GLU A 9 -25.86 -31.67 -35.11
C GLU A 9 -26.82 -31.19 -34.01
N SER A 10 -27.77 -32.03 -33.59
CA SER A 10 -28.64 -31.72 -32.44
C SER A 10 -27.90 -31.65 -31.10
N HIS A 11 -26.83 -32.44 -30.92
CA HIS A 11 -25.96 -32.31 -29.75
C HIS A 11 -25.14 -31.01 -29.75
N HIS A 12 -24.66 -30.56 -30.91
CA HIS A 12 -23.97 -29.28 -31.03
C HIS A 12 -24.91 -28.10 -30.77
N ALA A 13 -26.13 -28.11 -31.34
CA ALA A 13 -27.13 -27.07 -31.10
C ALA A 13 -27.54 -26.96 -29.61
N ASN A 14 -27.70 -28.09 -28.92
CA ASN A 14 -28.03 -28.10 -27.49
C ASN A 14 -26.87 -27.60 -26.62
N ASN A 15 -25.63 -27.93 -26.97
CA ASN A 15 -24.45 -27.46 -26.22
C ASN A 15 -24.22 -25.97 -26.43
N GLU A 16 -24.38 -25.45 -27.65
CA GLU A 16 -24.32 -24.00 -27.92
C GLU A 16 -25.40 -23.23 -27.15
N ALA A 17 -26.63 -23.76 -27.09
CA ALA A 17 -27.71 -23.16 -26.31
C ALA A 17 -27.44 -23.18 -24.79
N MET A 18 -26.81 -24.24 -24.26
CA MET A 18 -26.40 -24.33 -22.86
C MET A 18 -25.27 -23.34 -22.54
N ASP A 19 -24.24 -23.25 -23.39
CA ASP A 19 -23.10 -22.35 -23.21
C ASP A 19 -23.51 -20.88 -23.34
N GLU A 20 -24.43 -20.55 -24.25
CA GLU A 20 -24.96 -19.19 -24.38
C GLU A 20 -25.79 -18.78 -23.16
N SER A 21 -26.56 -19.71 -22.58
CA SER A 21 -27.33 -19.50 -21.33
C SER A 21 -26.40 -19.29 -20.14
N LEU A 22 -25.44 -20.20 -19.90
CA LEU A 22 -24.45 -20.10 -18.81
C LEU A 22 -23.51 -18.89 -18.98
N GLY A 23 -23.13 -18.53 -20.20
CA GLY A 23 -22.35 -17.34 -20.52
C GLY A 23 -23.07 -16.04 -20.14
N ARG A 24 -24.39 -15.96 -20.37
CA ARG A 24 -25.21 -14.81 -19.96
C ARG A 24 -25.36 -14.74 -18.44
N TYR A 25 -25.65 -15.87 -17.77
CA TYR A 25 -25.77 -15.89 -16.31
C TYR A 25 -24.43 -15.61 -15.61
N SER A 26 -23.31 -16.09 -16.15
CA SER A 26 -21.99 -15.77 -15.62
C SER A 26 -21.64 -14.30 -15.80
N ALA A 27 -22.03 -13.66 -16.92
CA ALA A 27 -21.87 -12.22 -17.11
C ALA A 27 -22.71 -11.41 -16.10
N TYR A 28 -23.96 -11.82 -15.82
CA TYR A 28 -24.79 -11.20 -14.78
C TYR A 28 -24.20 -11.44 -13.38
N ALA A 29 -23.71 -12.64 -13.09
CA ALA A 29 -23.05 -12.96 -11.83
C ALA A 29 -21.77 -12.14 -11.63
N MET A 30 -20.98 -11.92 -12.67
CA MET A 30 -19.78 -11.07 -12.62
C MET A 30 -20.11 -9.59 -12.43
N ARG A 31 -21.19 -9.09 -13.06
CA ARG A 31 -21.69 -7.73 -12.82
C ARG A 31 -22.24 -7.56 -11.40
N LEU A 32 -23.01 -8.53 -10.92
CA LEU A 32 -23.51 -8.55 -9.54
C LEU A 32 -22.36 -8.61 -8.53
N ARG A 33 -21.37 -9.47 -8.76
CA ARG A 33 -20.13 -9.52 -7.98
C ARG A 33 -19.40 -8.18 -7.98
N THR A 34 -19.28 -7.53 -9.13
CA THR A 34 -18.63 -6.21 -9.26
C THR A 34 -19.39 -5.13 -8.49
N LEU A 35 -20.72 -5.13 -8.58
CA LEU A 35 -21.58 -4.23 -7.80
C LEU A 35 -21.47 -4.51 -6.31
N LEU A 36 -21.48 -5.77 -5.88
CA LEU A 36 -21.35 -6.16 -4.48
C LEU A 36 -19.96 -5.82 -3.92
N VAL A 37 -18.88 -6.02 -4.69
CA VAL A 37 -17.51 -5.68 -4.28
C VAL A 37 -17.28 -4.16 -4.25
N SER A 38 -17.90 -3.41 -5.16
CA SER A 38 -17.83 -1.95 -5.13
C SER A 38 -18.69 -1.36 -4.01
N SER A 39 -19.87 -1.96 -3.77
CA SER A 39 -20.86 -1.51 -2.79
C SER A 39 -20.56 -1.97 -1.36
N SER A 40 -19.78 -3.04 -1.18
CA SER A 40 -19.45 -3.59 0.15
C SER A 40 -18.79 -2.57 1.06
N ARG A 41 -17.95 -1.68 0.50
CA ARG A 41 -17.36 -0.56 1.25
C ARG A 41 -18.41 0.44 1.74
N TYR A 42 -19.52 0.61 1.02
CA TYR A 42 -20.60 1.53 1.40
C TYR A 42 -21.62 0.90 2.35
N ILE A 43 -21.77 -0.43 2.33
CA ILE A 43 -22.68 -1.15 3.25
C ILE A 43 -22.21 -1.02 4.69
N ALA A 44 -20.90 -0.99 4.94
CA ALA A 44 -20.36 -0.74 6.28
C ALA A 44 -20.79 0.61 6.86
N TYR A 45 -20.85 1.66 6.03
CA TYR A 45 -21.28 3.02 6.39
C TYR A 45 -22.80 3.18 6.55
N SER A 46 -23.59 2.11 6.41
CA SER A 46 -25.03 2.17 6.67
C SER A 46 -25.33 2.54 8.13
N SER A 47 -24.52 2.03 9.08
CA SER A 47 -24.59 2.43 10.50
C SER A 47 -24.29 3.93 10.72
N ASP A 48 -23.29 4.48 10.04
CA ASP A 48 -22.93 5.90 10.10
C ASP A 48 -24.04 6.81 9.58
N ILE A 49 -24.70 6.39 8.50
CA ILE A 49 -25.88 7.06 7.97
C ILE A 49 -27.02 6.98 9.01
N GLY A 50 -27.29 5.80 9.57
CA GLY A 50 -28.28 5.62 10.63
C GLY A 50 -28.07 6.55 11.82
N GLU A 51 -26.82 6.74 12.24
CA GLU A 51 -26.45 7.66 13.32
C GLU A 51 -26.74 9.13 12.98
N ALA A 52 -26.42 9.57 11.77
CA ALA A 52 -26.70 10.93 11.33
C ALA A 52 -28.22 11.23 11.32
N PHE A 53 -29.04 10.23 11.01
CA PHE A 53 -30.49 10.35 10.92
C PHE A 53 -31.25 10.16 12.25
N ARG A 54 -30.55 9.97 13.39
CA ARG A 54 -31.21 9.85 14.73
C ARG A 54 -32.26 10.94 15.02
N PRO A 55 -32.05 12.23 14.70
CA PRO A 55 -33.06 13.27 14.99
C PRO A 55 -34.35 13.16 14.17
N LEU A 56 -34.31 12.43 13.05
CA LEU A 56 -35.40 12.39 12.04
C LEU A 56 -36.03 11.01 11.88
N THR A 57 -35.45 9.96 12.46
CA THR A 57 -35.88 8.57 12.24
C THR A 57 -36.23 7.86 13.53
N ARG A 58 -37.04 6.79 13.42
CA ARG A 58 -37.39 5.94 14.55
C ARG A 58 -36.16 5.11 14.97
N PRO A 59 -35.95 4.84 16.28
CA PRO A 59 -34.80 4.09 16.78
C PRO A 59 -34.59 2.71 16.12
N ILE A 60 -35.67 2.05 15.69
CA ILE A 60 -35.64 0.75 15.00
C ILE A 60 -34.84 0.84 13.69
N VAL A 61 -34.90 1.96 12.97
CA VAL A 61 -34.18 2.14 11.70
C VAL A 61 -32.67 2.20 11.96
N VAL A 62 -32.25 2.87 13.03
CA VAL A 62 -30.84 2.93 13.46
C VAL A 62 -30.36 1.55 13.90
N GLN A 63 -31.16 0.83 14.68
CA GLN A 63 -30.86 -0.55 15.09
C GLN A 63 -30.76 -1.50 13.89
N ALA A 64 -31.63 -1.36 12.89
CA ALA A 64 -31.57 -2.14 11.66
C ALA A 64 -30.30 -1.84 10.85
N ALA A 65 -29.88 -0.56 10.77
CA ALA A 65 -28.64 -0.17 10.13
C ALA A 65 -27.41 -0.78 10.83
N TYR A 66 -27.39 -0.81 12.16
CA TYR A 66 -26.38 -1.55 12.92
C TYR A 66 -26.43 -3.05 12.63
N GLY A 67 -27.62 -3.64 12.53
CA GLY A 67 -27.79 -5.05 12.18
C GLY A 67 -27.16 -5.40 10.82
N ILE A 68 -27.31 -4.53 9.82
CA ILE A 68 -26.69 -4.69 8.49
C ILE A 68 -25.16 -4.62 8.58
N SER A 69 -24.62 -3.66 9.33
CA SER A 69 -23.17 -3.54 9.53
C SER A 69 -22.58 -4.72 10.31
N TRP A 70 -23.27 -5.22 11.32
CA TRP A 70 -22.86 -6.45 12.04
C TRP A 70 -22.88 -7.67 11.13
N ALA A 71 -23.93 -7.85 10.32
CA ALA A 71 -24.01 -8.95 9.36
C ALA A 71 -22.85 -8.92 8.36
N TYR A 72 -22.44 -7.71 7.92
CA TYR A 72 -21.27 -7.54 7.06
C TYR A 72 -19.96 -7.99 7.75
N ILE A 73 -19.73 -7.58 9.01
CA ILE A 73 -18.55 -8.02 9.78
C ILE A 73 -18.54 -9.54 9.94
N PHE A 74 -19.67 -10.13 10.33
CA PHE A 74 -19.77 -11.59 10.48
C PHE A 74 -19.49 -12.31 9.16
N ALA A 75 -19.96 -11.78 8.03
CA ALA A 75 -19.67 -12.32 6.71
C ALA A 75 -18.18 -12.19 6.34
N ASP A 76 -17.53 -11.05 6.60
CA ASP A 76 -16.10 -10.85 6.31
C ASP A 76 -15.20 -11.76 7.17
N VAL A 77 -15.46 -11.81 8.48
CA VAL A 77 -14.73 -12.66 9.41
C VAL A 77 -14.98 -14.13 9.08
N GLY A 78 -16.23 -14.52 8.84
CA GLY A 78 -16.60 -15.90 8.48
C GLY A 78 -15.97 -16.36 7.16
N TYR A 79 -16.01 -15.53 6.12
CA TYR A 79 -15.37 -15.84 4.84
C TYR A 79 -13.86 -15.99 4.98
N THR A 80 -13.21 -15.11 5.76
CA THR A 80 -11.77 -15.17 6.01
C THR A 80 -11.40 -16.44 6.77
N CYS A 81 -12.14 -16.79 7.82
CA CYS A 81 -11.93 -18.03 8.57
C CYS A 81 -12.10 -19.25 7.66
N TYR A 82 -13.15 -19.28 6.84
CA TYR A 82 -13.38 -20.34 5.88
C TYR A 82 -12.23 -20.47 4.87
N ALA A 83 -11.76 -19.34 4.32
CA ALA A 83 -10.63 -19.31 3.41
C ALA A 83 -9.32 -19.77 4.07
N SER A 84 -9.09 -19.41 5.34
CA SER A 84 -7.91 -19.84 6.11
C SER A 84 -7.93 -21.32 6.49
N CYS A 85 -9.11 -21.93 6.59
CA CYS A 85 -9.27 -23.38 6.80
C CYS A 85 -9.11 -24.19 5.50
N LYS A 86 -9.28 -23.56 4.33
CA LYS A 86 -9.25 -24.26 3.03
C LYS A 86 -7.82 -24.71 2.71
N GLY A 87 -7.58 -26.02 2.78
CA GLY A 87 -6.28 -26.64 2.48
C GLY A 87 -5.40 -26.95 3.70
N ARG A 88 -5.93 -26.82 4.92
CA ARG A 88 -5.26 -27.24 6.16
C ARG A 88 -5.96 -28.47 6.75
N GLU A 89 -5.21 -29.38 7.36
CA GLU A 89 -5.77 -30.57 8.01
C GLU A 89 -6.56 -30.18 9.27
N LEU A 90 -7.86 -30.50 9.32
CA LEU A 90 -8.77 -30.15 10.42
C LEU A 90 -8.42 -30.83 11.78
N GLY A 91 -7.46 -31.75 11.77
CA GLY A 91 -7.02 -32.52 12.93
C GLY A 91 -5.94 -31.85 13.79
N ASP A 92 -5.27 -30.83 13.26
CA ASP A 92 -4.19 -30.13 13.99
C ASP A 92 -4.77 -29.13 15.02
N PRO A 93 -4.49 -29.28 16.32
CA PRO A 93 -4.92 -28.32 17.34
C PRO A 93 -4.40 -26.90 17.10
N GLY A 94 -3.25 -26.72 16.42
CA GLY A 94 -2.67 -25.41 16.11
C GLY A 94 -3.50 -24.59 15.11
N VAL A 95 -4.17 -25.25 14.16
CA VAL A 95 -5.00 -24.57 13.15
C VAL A 95 -6.21 -23.90 13.78
N LYS A 96 -6.81 -24.51 14.82
CA LYS A 96 -7.97 -23.93 15.52
C LYS A 96 -7.59 -22.69 16.30
N THR A 97 -6.44 -22.71 16.99
CA THR A 97 -5.93 -21.55 17.73
C THR A 97 -5.53 -20.41 16.80
N ASP A 98 -4.89 -20.72 15.67
CA ASP A 98 -4.48 -19.73 14.68
C ASP A 98 -5.67 -19.06 14.00
N VAL A 99 -6.65 -19.86 13.57
CA VAL A 99 -7.87 -19.33 12.94
C VAL A 99 -8.70 -18.53 13.95
N ALA A 100 -8.80 -19.00 15.20
CA ALA A 100 -9.47 -18.25 16.26
C ALA A 100 -8.76 -16.91 16.55
N TRP A 101 -7.43 -16.90 16.56
CA TRP A 101 -6.64 -15.69 16.74
C TRP A 101 -6.83 -14.69 15.59
N ILE A 102 -6.73 -15.17 14.34
CA ILE A 102 -6.98 -14.37 13.14
C ILE A 102 -8.40 -13.80 13.14
N ALA A 103 -9.39 -14.62 13.49
CA ALA A 103 -10.78 -14.20 13.60
C ALA A 103 -10.97 -13.12 14.65
N THR A 104 -10.40 -13.32 15.84
CA THR A 104 -10.52 -12.40 16.98
C THR A 104 -9.87 -11.06 16.64
N ARG A 105 -8.63 -11.08 16.13
CA ARG A 105 -7.92 -9.88 15.70
C ARG A 105 -8.74 -9.14 14.66
N ARG A 106 -9.17 -9.81 13.59
CA ARG A 106 -9.93 -9.19 12.50
C ARG A 106 -11.29 -8.65 12.96
N ALA A 107 -12.01 -9.37 13.81
CA ALA A 107 -13.28 -8.91 14.38
C ALA A 107 -13.10 -7.65 15.23
N VAL A 108 -12.09 -7.63 16.11
CA VAL A 108 -11.79 -6.47 16.97
C VAL A 108 -11.38 -5.26 16.13
N PHE A 109 -10.50 -5.45 15.15
CA PHE A 109 -10.10 -4.38 14.22
C PHE A 109 -11.29 -3.82 13.44
N GLN A 110 -12.08 -4.70 12.82
CA GLN A 110 -13.22 -4.29 11.99
C GLN A 110 -14.31 -3.61 12.83
N THR A 111 -14.59 -4.09 14.04
CA THR A 111 -15.60 -3.47 14.90
C THR A 111 -15.14 -2.10 15.43
N LEU A 112 -13.90 -1.98 15.90
CA LEU A 112 -13.39 -0.72 16.46
C LEU A 112 -13.17 0.35 15.39
N ALA A 113 -12.47 -0.01 14.30
CA ALA A 113 -12.10 0.94 13.26
C ALA A 113 -13.29 1.32 12.36
N SER A 114 -14.14 0.35 12.02
CA SER A 114 -15.17 0.54 11.00
C SER A 114 -16.57 0.86 11.54
N LEU A 115 -16.80 0.74 12.86
CA LEU A 115 -18.12 0.97 13.46
C LEU A 115 -18.09 1.84 14.71
N VAL A 116 -17.26 1.53 15.69
CA VAL A 116 -17.34 2.21 17.00
C VAL A 116 -16.85 3.64 16.92
N LEU A 117 -15.67 3.88 16.36
CA LEU A 117 -15.07 5.22 16.29
C LEU A 117 -15.86 6.18 15.37
N PRO A 118 -16.27 5.79 14.15
CA PRO A 118 -17.14 6.60 13.31
C PRO A 118 -18.48 6.91 13.98
N ALA A 119 -19.16 5.90 14.54
CA ALA A 119 -20.46 6.08 15.17
C ALA A 119 -20.42 7.02 16.39
N VAL A 120 -19.42 6.87 17.27
CA VAL A 120 -19.26 7.75 18.43
C VAL A 120 -19.00 9.19 18.00
N THR A 121 -18.21 9.38 16.94
CA THR A 121 -17.91 10.71 16.41
C THR A 121 -19.14 11.37 15.81
N ILE A 122 -19.87 10.66 14.93
CA ILE A 122 -21.10 11.17 14.31
C ILE A 122 -22.16 11.45 15.37
N HIS A 123 -22.32 10.54 16.34
CA HIS A 123 -23.23 10.74 17.47
C HIS A 123 -22.89 12.02 18.25
N SER A 124 -21.61 12.25 18.54
CA SER A 124 -21.14 13.44 19.25
C SER A 124 -21.42 14.70 18.45
N VAL A 125 -21.10 14.71 17.14
CA VAL A 125 -21.37 15.87 16.27
C VAL A 125 -22.86 16.18 16.19
N VAL A 126 -23.71 15.18 15.99
CA VAL A 126 -25.17 15.36 15.95
C VAL A 126 -25.70 15.88 17.29
N LYS A 127 -25.23 15.32 18.41
CA LYS A 127 -25.66 15.71 19.76
C LYS A 127 -25.27 17.13 20.12
N TYR A 128 -24.04 17.54 19.82
CA TYR A 128 -23.55 18.90 20.13
C TYR A 128 -24.02 19.96 19.13
N SER A 129 -24.33 19.58 17.89
CA SER A 129 -24.88 20.50 16.89
C SER A 129 -26.39 20.74 17.08
N ALA A 130 -27.14 19.78 17.61
CA ALA A 130 -28.57 19.91 17.90
C ALA A 130 -28.99 21.19 18.66
N PRO A 131 -28.38 21.56 19.81
CA PRO A 131 -28.76 22.77 20.53
C PRO A 131 -28.36 24.06 19.81
N VAL A 132 -27.35 24.02 18.93
CA VAL A 132 -26.93 25.18 18.13
C VAL A 132 -27.94 25.45 17.02
N PHE A 133 -28.36 24.41 16.29
CA PHE A 133 -29.38 24.53 15.24
C PHE A 133 -30.79 24.77 15.78
N ALA A 134 -31.06 24.39 17.04
CA ALA A 134 -32.31 24.67 17.74
C ALA A 134 -32.61 26.18 17.92
N LYS A 135 -31.57 27.03 17.88
CA LYS A 135 -31.70 28.49 18.00
C LYS A 135 -32.00 29.20 16.68
N SER A 136 -32.04 28.47 15.56
CA SER A 136 -32.29 29.07 14.25
C SER A 136 -33.79 29.36 14.02
N SER A 137 -34.08 30.46 13.33
CA SER A 137 -35.45 30.90 13.04
C SER A 137 -36.18 30.03 12.01
N SER A 138 -35.47 29.17 11.27
CA SER A 138 -36.06 28.35 10.22
C SER A 138 -36.33 26.93 10.69
N LEU A 139 -37.59 26.49 10.52
CA LEU A 139 -38.05 25.16 10.95
C LEU A 139 -37.29 24.02 10.26
N ARG A 140 -36.95 24.21 8.97
CA ARG A 140 -36.18 23.23 8.19
C ARG A 140 -34.78 23.06 8.79
N LEU A 141 -34.05 24.15 9.02
CA LEU A 141 -32.69 24.09 9.56
C LEU A 141 -32.66 23.53 10.99
N ARG A 142 -33.68 23.82 11.80
CA ARG A 142 -33.85 23.21 13.13
C ARG A 142 -33.99 21.68 13.07
N SER A 143 -34.74 21.16 12.09
CA SER A 143 -35.03 19.73 11.96
C SER A 143 -33.92 18.95 11.25
N ILE A 144 -33.33 19.48 10.18
CA ILE A 144 -32.35 18.76 9.34
C ILE A 144 -30.90 19.15 9.63
N GLY A 145 -30.66 20.31 10.27
CA GLY A 145 -29.32 20.86 10.49
C GLY A 145 -28.37 19.89 11.19
N PRO A 146 -28.76 19.25 12.30
CA PRO A 146 -27.90 18.29 13.00
C PRO A 146 -27.56 17.05 12.16
N THR A 147 -28.51 16.56 11.37
CA THR A 147 -28.31 15.42 10.46
C THR A 147 -27.37 15.76 9.31
N VAL A 148 -27.52 16.95 8.71
CA VAL A 148 -26.61 17.42 7.65
C VAL A 148 -25.20 17.60 8.20
N ALA A 149 -25.04 18.13 9.42
CA ALA A 149 -23.74 18.26 10.07
C ALA A 149 -23.08 16.88 10.33
N GLY A 150 -23.85 15.91 10.82
CA GLY A 150 -23.36 14.53 10.99
C GLY A 150 -22.92 13.89 9.67
N LEU A 151 -23.72 14.02 8.61
CA LEU A 151 -23.41 13.45 7.29
C LEU A 151 -22.20 14.10 6.62
N LEU A 152 -22.03 15.43 6.78
CA LEU A 152 -20.85 16.15 6.30
C LEU A 152 -19.56 15.77 7.03
N THR A 153 -19.67 15.15 8.20
CA THR A 153 -18.50 14.66 8.96
C THR A 153 -17.94 13.38 8.36
N VAL A 154 -18.77 12.52 7.76
CA VAL A 154 -18.37 11.23 7.15
C VAL A 154 -17.16 11.35 6.20
N PRO A 155 -17.10 12.27 5.21
CA PRO A 155 -15.92 12.41 4.35
C PRO A 155 -14.66 12.92 5.06
N LEU A 156 -14.79 13.50 6.26
CA LEU A 156 -13.68 14.04 7.06
C LEU A 156 -13.09 13.01 8.04
N LEU A 157 -13.83 11.95 8.37
CA LEU A 157 -13.41 10.91 9.32
C LEU A 157 -12.10 10.20 8.92
N PRO A 158 -11.86 9.81 7.65
CA PRO A 158 -10.61 9.16 7.28
C PRO A 158 -9.39 10.03 7.54
N ILE A 159 -9.50 11.35 7.33
CA ILE A 159 -8.40 12.29 7.52
C ILE A 159 -8.10 12.50 9.01
N LEU A 160 -9.15 12.51 9.85
CA LEU A 160 -9.04 12.72 11.29
C LEU A 160 -8.51 11.49 12.05
N PHE A 161 -8.91 10.29 11.62
CA PHE A 161 -8.72 9.09 12.43
C PHE A 161 -7.77 8.04 11.83
N ASP A 162 -7.48 8.02 10.52
CA ASP A 162 -6.65 6.94 9.93
C ASP A 162 -5.30 6.79 10.66
N LYS A 163 -4.56 7.89 10.81
CA LYS A 163 -3.20 7.84 11.38
C LYS A 163 -3.14 7.56 12.89
N PRO A 164 -3.91 8.25 13.76
CA PRO A 164 -3.83 7.98 15.20
C PRO A 164 -4.41 6.61 15.58
N VAL A 165 -5.42 6.12 14.85
CA VAL A 165 -6.01 4.81 15.11
C VAL A 165 -5.07 3.69 14.67
N GLU A 166 -4.40 3.82 13.53
CA GLU A 166 -3.39 2.85 13.07
C GLU A 166 -2.30 2.63 14.13
N HIS A 167 -1.68 3.72 14.63
CA HIS A 167 -0.64 3.63 15.67
C HIS A 167 -1.19 3.14 17.02
N GLY A 168 -2.39 3.58 17.42
CA GLY A 168 -2.99 3.19 18.69
C GLY A 168 -3.37 1.71 18.73
N VAL A 169 -3.88 1.20 17.61
CA VAL A 169 -4.27 -0.21 17.51
C VAL A 169 -3.04 -1.10 17.38
N GLU A 170 -2.03 -0.74 16.58
CA GLU A 170 -0.75 -1.47 16.55
C GLU A 170 -0.11 -1.57 17.95
N HIS A 171 -0.07 -0.47 18.69
CA HIS A 171 0.41 -0.50 20.08
C HIS A 171 -0.42 -1.38 21.01
N ALA A 172 -1.74 -1.41 20.86
CA ALA A 172 -2.59 -2.29 21.64
C ALA A 172 -2.32 -3.77 21.31
N PHE A 173 -2.12 -4.11 20.04
CA PHE A 173 -1.80 -5.49 19.63
C PHE A 173 -0.41 -5.92 20.06
N ASP A 174 0.59 -5.05 19.96
CA ASP A 174 1.93 -5.28 20.51
C ASP A 174 1.88 -5.62 22.01
N LEU A 175 1.08 -4.86 22.78
CA LEU A 175 0.93 -5.08 24.21
C LEU A 175 0.25 -6.41 24.52
N VAL A 176 -0.74 -6.80 23.71
CA VAL A 176 -1.42 -8.08 23.87
C VAL A 176 -0.50 -9.24 23.47
N GLU A 177 0.24 -9.14 22.37
CA GLU A 177 1.21 -10.16 21.93
C GLU A 177 2.33 -10.35 22.95
N LEU A 178 2.90 -9.26 23.47
CA LEU A 178 3.91 -9.32 24.53
C LEU A 178 3.35 -9.93 25.82
N LYS A 179 2.10 -9.63 26.18
CA LYS A 179 1.45 -10.21 27.36
C LYS A 179 1.15 -11.70 27.17
N LEU A 180 0.74 -12.10 25.97
CA LEU A 180 0.49 -13.51 25.64
C LEU A 180 1.80 -14.32 25.65
N ALA A 181 2.87 -13.76 25.09
CA ALA A 181 4.21 -14.36 25.09
C ALA A 181 4.82 -14.44 26.50
N ALA A 182 4.56 -13.44 27.36
CA ALA A 182 4.96 -13.47 28.77
C ALA A 182 4.20 -14.55 29.56
N VAL A 183 2.89 -14.72 29.30
CA VAL A 183 2.07 -15.78 29.91
C VAL A 183 2.48 -17.19 29.43
N GLN A 184 3.04 -17.30 28.23
CA GLN A 184 3.63 -18.54 27.70
C GLN A 184 5.04 -18.84 28.23
N GLY A 185 5.57 -18.02 29.15
CA GLY A 185 6.81 -18.31 29.89
C GLY A 185 8.09 -17.76 29.27
N ASN A 186 8.01 -16.89 28.27
CA ASN A 186 9.18 -16.28 27.65
C ASN A 186 9.68 -15.06 28.46
N LYS A 187 10.84 -15.21 29.12
CA LYS A 187 11.40 -14.20 30.04
C LYS A 187 11.78 -12.90 29.34
N ASP A 188 12.19 -12.98 28.07
CA ASP A 188 12.59 -11.81 27.26
C ASP A 188 11.38 -10.96 26.86
N ALA A 189 10.23 -11.61 26.63
CA ALA A 189 8.97 -10.92 26.34
C ALA A 189 8.42 -10.19 27.58
N GLN A 190 8.66 -10.73 28.77
CA GLN A 190 8.26 -10.11 30.03
C GLN A 190 9.09 -8.84 30.33
N GLN A 191 10.41 -8.89 30.10
CA GLN A 191 11.28 -7.70 30.20
C GLN A 191 10.89 -6.62 29.18
N ALA A 192 10.64 -6.99 27.92
CA ALA A 192 10.21 -6.04 26.89
C ALA A 192 8.84 -5.39 27.19
N LEU A 193 7.95 -6.13 27.87
CA LEU A 193 6.65 -5.63 28.32
C LEU A 193 6.81 -4.63 29.46
N ASP A 194 7.63 -4.96 30.46
CA ASP A 194 7.89 -4.08 31.61
C ASP A 194 8.57 -2.76 31.18
N ASP A 195 9.52 -2.82 30.24
CA ASP A 195 10.17 -1.64 29.67
C ASP A 195 9.21 -0.75 28.86
N LYS A 196 8.31 -1.36 28.06
CA LYS A 196 7.27 -0.61 27.32
C LYS A 196 6.27 0.05 28.29
N PHE A 197 5.87 -0.64 29.35
CA PHE A 197 4.99 -0.07 30.38
C PHE A 197 5.66 1.06 31.16
N ALA A 198 6.95 0.93 31.48
CA ALA A 198 7.72 1.99 32.14
C ALA A 198 7.81 3.26 31.28
N ARG A 199 8.11 3.11 29.97
CA ARG A 199 8.14 4.23 29.01
C ARG A 199 6.77 4.88 28.81
N MET A 200 5.70 4.09 28.71
CA MET A 200 4.34 4.62 28.55
C MET A 200 3.88 5.38 29.80
N LYS A 201 4.21 4.87 30.99
CA LYS A 201 3.94 5.55 32.27
C LYS A 201 4.74 6.86 32.39
N GLN A 202 5.98 6.88 31.90
CA GLN A 202 6.82 8.07 31.85
C GLN A 202 6.26 9.15 30.91
N PHE A 203 5.74 8.74 29.74
CA PHE A 203 5.10 9.65 28.79
C PHE A 203 3.76 10.22 29.31
N MET A 204 2.95 9.41 30.01
CA MET A 204 1.63 9.83 30.51
C MET A 204 1.67 10.65 31.80
N PHE A 205 2.63 10.39 32.71
CA PHE A 205 2.61 10.98 34.05
C PHE A 205 3.79 11.92 34.35
N GLY A 206 4.68 12.18 33.39
CA GLY A 206 5.65 13.27 33.46
C GLY A 206 6.48 13.33 34.75
N ALA A 207 6.88 12.17 35.30
CA ALA A 207 7.67 12.13 36.53
C ALA A 207 9.16 12.35 36.22
N THR A 208 9.77 13.33 36.88
CA THR A 208 11.20 13.67 36.81
C THR A 208 12.03 13.01 37.93
N SER A 209 13.30 12.77 37.58
CA SER A 209 14.52 12.54 38.39
C SER A 209 14.91 11.09 38.74
N PRO A 210 16.20 10.80 39.10
CA PRO A 210 17.49 11.39 38.69
C PRO A 210 18.53 10.33 38.21
N THR A 211 19.53 10.81 37.45
CA THR A 211 20.92 10.28 37.35
C THR A 211 21.16 8.79 37.09
N ALA A 212 21.63 8.46 35.88
CA ALA A 212 22.99 7.96 35.62
C ALA A 212 23.08 7.53 34.16
N ASP A 213 23.77 8.33 33.37
CA ASP A 213 24.05 8.10 31.96
C ASP A 213 25.48 7.56 31.87
N PRO A 214 25.74 6.29 31.52
CA PRO A 214 27.01 5.90 30.98
C PRO A 214 26.89 5.96 29.46
N ARG A 215 27.53 6.98 28.87
CA ARG A 215 27.84 7.01 27.43
C ARG A 215 28.52 5.68 27.05
N PRO A 216 28.11 5.02 25.95
CA PRO A 216 28.89 3.91 25.44
C PRO A 216 30.16 4.47 24.78
N ASP A 217 31.31 4.10 25.36
CA ASP A 217 32.64 4.29 24.79
C ASP A 217 32.75 3.42 23.51
N PRO A 218 33.18 3.94 22.34
CA PRO A 218 33.19 3.19 21.08
C PRO A 218 34.28 2.11 20.96
N ARG A 219 34.71 1.48 22.06
CA ARG A 219 35.79 0.48 22.06
C ARG A 219 35.55 -0.65 23.06
N GLN A 220 34.61 -1.54 22.75
CA GLN A 220 34.66 -2.92 23.24
C GLN A 220 33.89 -3.83 22.30
N VAL A 221 34.64 -4.64 21.56
CA VAL A 221 34.16 -5.76 20.77
C VAL A 221 34.23 -6.96 21.72
N ASP A 222 33.09 -7.42 22.20
CA ASP A 222 33.02 -8.70 22.91
C ASP A 222 33.06 -9.82 21.88
N GLU A 223 34.21 -10.49 21.82
CA GLU A 223 34.39 -11.79 21.18
C GLU A 223 33.51 -12.83 21.88
N ILE A 224 32.56 -13.42 21.15
CA ILE A 224 31.86 -14.64 21.56
C ILE A 224 32.14 -15.74 20.54
N GLY A 225 32.95 -16.71 20.96
CA GLY A 225 32.73 -18.14 20.73
C GLY A 225 32.89 -18.66 19.30
N SER A 226 34.13 -18.98 18.94
CA SER A 226 34.48 -19.87 17.83
C SER A 226 34.10 -21.33 18.14
N SER A 227 33.47 -22.00 17.16
CA SER A 227 33.35 -23.48 17.04
C SER A 227 32.91 -23.85 15.60
N PRO A 228 33.21 -25.06 15.11
CA PRO A 228 34.21 -25.26 14.06
C PRO A 228 33.67 -25.29 12.62
N LYS A 229 34.55 -24.92 11.68
CA LYS A 229 34.39 -25.11 10.23
C LYS A 229 34.31 -26.59 9.87
N PRO A 230 33.42 -27.03 8.96
CA PRO A 230 33.62 -28.26 8.23
C PRO A 230 34.53 -27.98 7.03
N ASP A 231 35.72 -28.59 7.03
CA ASP A 231 36.54 -28.75 5.83
C ASP A 231 35.79 -29.66 4.84
N LEU A 232 35.60 -29.20 3.61
CA LEU A 232 35.38 -30.11 2.48
C LEU A 232 35.88 -29.50 1.17
N SER A 233 37.20 -29.50 1.02
CA SER A 233 37.80 -29.71 -0.30
C SER A 233 37.42 -31.13 -0.77
N THR A 234 36.92 -31.23 -2.01
CA THR A 234 36.50 -32.42 -2.78
C THR A 234 35.00 -32.73 -2.84
N LYS A 235 34.31 -31.99 -3.71
CA LYS A 235 33.49 -32.55 -4.82
C LYS A 235 33.03 -31.43 -5.74
N SER A 236 33.68 -31.33 -6.89
CA SER A 236 33.11 -30.73 -8.08
C SER A 236 31.83 -31.48 -8.45
N THR A 237 30.68 -30.84 -8.25
CA THR A 237 29.43 -31.18 -8.95
C THR A 237 28.68 -29.89 -9.16
N THR A 238 28.70 -29.44 -10.41
CA THR A 238 27.80 -28.64 -11.26
C THR A 238 26.37 -28.33 -10.77
N ALA A 239 26.20 -28.05 -9.48
CA ALA A 239 24.95 -27.74 -8.79
C ALA A 239 25.25 -26.90 -7.53
N ALA A 240 26.06 -25.84 -7.67
CA ALA A 240 25.96 -24.73 -6.73
C ALA A 240 24.51 -24.23 -6.84
N GLN A 241 23.70 -24.53 -5.82
CA GLN A 241 22.27 -24.34 -5.81
C GLN A 241 21.94 -22.85 -5.98
N LEU A 242 21.68 -22.45 -7.21
CA LEU A 242 21.01 -21.19 -7.55
C LEU A 242 19.61 -21.23 -6.92
N ALA A 243 19.48 -20.68 -5.72
CA ALA A 243 18.18 -20.50 -5.08
C ALA A 243 17.55 -19.25 -5.69
N VAL A 244 16.49 -19.44 -6.48
CA VAL A 244 15.67 -18.33 -6.98
C VAL A 244 15.00 -17.69 -5.77
N LEU A 245 15.34 -16.43 -5.49
CA LEU A 245 14.74 -15.63 -4.42
C LEU A 245 13.31 -15.22 -4.79
N GLY A 246 13.11 -14.80 -6.04
CA GLY A 246 11.81 -14.35 -6.50
C GLY A 246 11.77 -13.89 -7.95
N LEU A 247 10.55 -13.78 -8.48
CA LEU A 247 10.26 -13.28 -9.82
C LEU A 247 9.32 -12.08 -9.69
N GLY A 248 9.69 -10.97 -10.30
CA GLY A 248 8.86 -9.78 -10.38
C GLY A 248 8.55 -9.41 -11.82
N VAL A 249 7.27 -9.18 -12.10
CA VAL A 249 6.79 -8.74 -13.42
C VAL A 249 6.00 -7.45 -13.25
N ASP A 250 6.24 -6.50 -14.15
CA ASP A 250 5.50 -5.24 -14.20
C ASP A 250 5.13 -4.83 -15.62
N LEU A 251 3.99 -4.16 -15.75
CA LEU A 251 3.43 -3.66 -17.00
C LEU A 251 2.96 -2.21 -16.82
N VAL A 252 3.47 -1.32 -17.65
CA VAL A 252 3.14 0.10 -17.65
C VAL A 252 2.38 0.46 -18.92
N TYR A 253 1.18 1.03 -18.73
CA TYR A 253 0.36 1.58 -19.81
C TYR A 253 0.70 3.07 -20.04
N MET A 254 1.28 3.38 -21.20
CA MET A 254 1.83 4.69 -21.54
C MET A 254 0.80 5.84 -21.50
N PRO A 255 -0.43 5.70 -22.03
CA PRO A 255 -1.45 6.76 -21.94
C PRO A 255 -1.84 7.11 -20.50
N ARG A 256 -1.78 6.15 -19.57
CA ARG A 256 -2.00 6.43 -18.14
C ARG A 256 -0.87 7.28 -17.55
N LEU A 257 0.38 7.00 -17.92
CA LEU A 257 1.52 7.82 -17.52
C LEU A 257 1.43 9.24 -18.12
N ARG A 258 1.04 9.35 -19.39
CA ARG A 258 0.76 10.62 -20.08
C ARG A 258 -0.32 11.43 -19.36
N SER A 259 -1.42 10.79 -18.94
CA SER A 259 -2.49 11.41 -18.15
C SER A 259 -2.00 11.88 -16.77
N LEU A 260 -1.08 11.13 -16.13
CA LEU A 260 -0.49 11.53 -14.85
C LEU A 260 0.39 12.78 -15.00
N VAL A 261 1.31 12.78 -15.98
CA VAL A 261 2.23 13.89 -16.25
C VAL A 261 1.46 15.14 -16.68
N SER A 262 0.49 15.01 -17.58
CA SER A 262 -0.34 16.14 -18.02
C SER A 262 -1.19 16.73 -16.89
N ARG A 263 -1.78 15.90 -16.01
CA ARG A 263 -2.47 16.40 -14.81
C ARG A 263 -1.53 17.17 -13.87
N HIS A 264 -0.30 16.71 -13.74
CA HIS A 264 0.69 17.42 -12.92
C HIS A 264 1.12 18.74 -13.57
N ALA A 265 1.34 18.77 -14.89
CA ALA A 265 1.63 19.98 -15.64
C ALA A 265 0.50 21.01 -15.50
N LYS A 266 -0.77 20.58 -15.62
CA LYS A 266 -1.94 21.44 -15.37
C LYS A 266 -1.95 22.03 -13.96
N ARG A 267 -1.61 21.22 -12.95
CA ARG A 267 -1.49 21.72 -11.56
C ARG A 267 -0.36 22.75 -11.42
N MET A 268 0.79 22.54 -12.05
CA MET A 268 1.88 23.51 -12.00
C MET A 268 1.51 24.82 -12.71
N ALA A 269 0.78 24.75 -13.83
CA ALA A 269 0.27 25.91 -14.53
C ALA A 269 -0.81 26.68 -13.73
N ALA A 270 -1.59 25.96 -12.92
CA ALA A 270 -2.67 26.53 -12.12
C ALA A 270 -2.22 27.12 -10.78
N VAL A 271 -0.94 27.03 -10.40
CA VAL A 271 -0.38 27.69 -9.21
C VAL A 271 0.09 29.09 -9.64
N PRO A 272 -0.61 30.17 -9.29
CA PRO A 272 -0.11 31.52 -9.50
C PRO A 272 0.91 31.79 -8.41
N TRP A 273 2.19 31.60 -8.69
CA TRP A 273 3.25 32.03 -7.78
C TRP A 273 3.49 33.53 -7.93
N GLN A 274 2.54 34.33 -7.43
CA GLN A 274 2.73 35.74 -7.07
C GLN A 274 1.89 36.04 -5.83
N GLY A 275 2.54 36.39 -4.71
CA GLY A 275 1.84 37.13 -3.63
C GLY A 275 2.27 36.94 -2.18
N ALA A 276 2.96 35.87 -1.76
CA ALA A 276 3.15 35.62 -0.32
C ALA A 276 4.51 36.05 0.28
N PHE A 277 5.49 36.47 -0.52
CA PHE A 277 6.82 36.91 -0.03
C PHE A 277 7.38 38.14 -0.76
N ALA A 278 6.52 39.02 -1.28
CA ALA A 278 6.95 40.29 -1.86
C ALA A 278 6.94 41.41 -0.82
N THR A 279 7.80 41.30 0.19
CA THR A 279 8.21 42.45 1.02
C THR A 279 9.73 42.59 0.94
N ALA A 280 10.20 43.20 -0.15
CA ALA A 280 11.50 43.85 -0.21
C ALA A 280 11.40 45.04 -1.19
N PRO A 281 11.81 46.26 -0.81
CA PRO A 281 11.68 47.43 -1.66
C PRO A 281 12.81 47.51 -2.69
N ARG A 282 12.42 47.82 -3.93
CA ARG A 282 13.11 48.56 -5.01
C ARG A 282 14.65 48.46 -5.12
N LEU A 283 15.12 47.85 -6.21
CA LEU A 283 15.97 48.49 -7.24
C LEU A 283 16.40 47.44 -8.28
N ALA A 284 15.59 47.31 -9.33
CA ALA A 284 15.95 46.85 -10.67
C ALA A 284 14.62 46.59 -11.38
N THR A 285 14.41 47.20 -12.53
CA THR A 285 13.37 46.78 -13.46
C THR A 285 14.01 45.70 -14.33
N PRO A 286 13.89 44.39 -14.07
CA PRO A 286 14.10 43.45 -15.15
C PRO A 286 12.85 43.57 -16.03
N GLN A 287 13.03 44.05 -17.26
CA GLN A 287 12.13 43.66 -18.34
C GLN A 287 12.20 42.13 -18.43
N ARG A 288 11.32 41.44 -17.71
CA ARG A 288 11.10 40.01 -17.89
C ARG A 288 9.82 39.90 -18.69
N GLN A 289 9.98 39.75 -20.00
CA GLN A 289 8.91 39.41 -20.93
C GLN A 289 8.05 38.32 -20.28
N GLU A 290 6.73 38.54 -20.24
CA GLU A 290 5.74 37.51 -19.95
C GLU A 290 5.76 36.49 -21.10
N GLU A 291 6.80 35.67 -21.15
CA GLU A 291 6.81 34.46 -21.98
C GLU A 291 5.79 33.50 -21.38
N GLN A 292 4.57 33.53 -21.91
CA GLN A 292 3.57 32.49 -21.69
C GLN A 292 4.25 31.13 -21.92
N ALA A 293 4.48 30.39 -20.83
CA ALA A 293 5.21 29.13 -20.89
C ALA A 293 4.50 28.17 -21.85
N LYS A 294 5.14 27.88 -22.99
CA LYS A 294 4.61 26.96 -24.00
C LYS A 294 4.21 25.63 -23.34
N PRO A 295 3.08 24.99 -23.71
CA PRO A 295 2.58 23.78 -23.06
C PRO A 295 3.62 22.63 -23.03
N GLU A 296 4.53 22.59 -24.00
CA GLU A 296 5.62 21.63 -24.06
C GLU A 296 6.66 21.80 -22.94
N THR A 297 6.91 23.02 -22.47
CA THR A 297 7.87 23.29 -21.38
C THR A 297 7.29 22.84 -20.03
N LEU A 298 5.98 22.99 -19.84
CA LEU A 298 5.28 22.52 -18.64
C LEU A 298 5.22 21.00 -18.57
N LEU A 299 5.00 20.32 -19.70
CA LEU A 299 5.06 18.86 -19.78
C LEU A 299 6.48 18.34 -19.52
N ALA A 300 7.49 19.00 -20.07
CA ALA A 300 8.90 18.72 -19.79
C ALA A 300 9.22 18.88 -18.28
N ALA A 301 8.76 19.96 -17.65
CA ALA A 301 8.93 20.19 -16.22
C ALA A 301 8.20 19.12 -15.38
N ALA A 302 7.02 18.66 -15.82
CA ALA A 302 6.27 17.64 -15.12
C ALA A 302 6.96 16.26 -15.21
N ALA A 303 7.50 15.93 -16.39
CA ALA A 303 8.31 14.74 -16.60
C ALA A 303 9.61 14.81 -15.78
N GLN A 304 10.27 15.96 -15.73
CA GLN A 304 11.45 16.21 -14.88
C GLN A 304 11.13 15.99 -13.40
N HIS A 305 9.96 16.47 -12.94
CA HIS A 305 9.54 16.28 -11.56
C HIS A 305 9.33 14.78 -11.22
N PHE A 306 8.74 14.01 -12.14
CA PHE A 306 8.62 12.57 -12.00
C PHE A 306 10.01 11.90 -11.96
N ALA A 307 10.87 12.24 -12.93
CA ALA A 307 12.23 11.72 -13.04
C ALA A 307 13.03 11.93 -11.74
N ARG A 308 12.93 13.11 -11.12
CA ARG A 308 13.62 13.41 -9.86
C ARG A 308 13.23 12.47 -8.72
N ARG A 309 12.01 11.94 -8.70
CA ARG A 309 11.55 11.02 -7.65
C ARG A 309 11.91 9.58 -7.93
N THR A 310 11.97 9.19 -9.20
CA THR A 310 12.08 7.79 -9.61
C THR A 310 13.48 7.37 -10.01
N LEU A 311 14.26 8.25 -10.64
CA LEU A 311 15.59 7.92 -11.16
C LEU A 311 16.66 7.89 -10.05
N SER A 312 17.62 6.98 -10.20
CA SER A 312 18.84 6.95 -9.38
C SER A 312 19.77 8.12 -9.72
N LYS A 313 20.83 8.35 -8.94
CA LYS A 313 21.82 9.41 -9.24
C LYS A 313 22.50 9.20 -10.60
N SER A 314 22.86 7.96 -10.94
CA SER A 314 23.48 7.61 -12.23
C SER A 314 22.53 7.82 -13.40
N GLU A 315 21.26 7.43 -13.24
CA GLU A 315 20.23 7.63 -14.25
C GLU A 315 19.84 9.11 -14.40
N ALA A 316 19.86 9.88 -13.31
CA ALA A 316 19.55 11.30 -13.33
C ALA A 316 20.58 12.10 -14.13
N ALA A 317 21.87 11.74 -14.04
CA ALA A 317 22.93 12.35 -14.85
C ALA A 317 22.71 12.07 -16.35
N HIS A 318 22.40 10.83 -16.70
CA HIS A 318 22.08 10.45 -18.08
C HIS A 318 20.77 11.10 -18.57
N TRP A 319 19.76 11.19 -17.71
CA TRP A 319 18.52 11.88 -18.03
C TRP A 319 18.74 13.36 -18.29
N ALA A 320 19.60 14.03 -17.52
CA ALA A 320 19.91 15.44 -17.72
C ALA A 320 20.57 15.71 -19.07
N SER A 321 21.43 14.81 -19.56
CA SER A 321 22.05 14.95 -20.88
C SER A 321 21.10 14.58 -22.04
N LEU A 322 20.24 13.57 -21.85
CA LEU A 322 19.39 13.04 -22.92
C LEU A 322 18.04 13.77 -23.05
N SER A 323 17.41 14.16 -21.93
CA SER A 323 16.07 14.76 -21.87
C SER A 323 15.86 15.97 -22.79
N PRO A 324 16.80 16.92 -22.92
CA PRO A 324 16.64 18.07 -23.81
C PRO A 324 16.53 17.70 -25.30
N CYS A 325 17.13 16.58 -25.69
CA CYS A 325 17.20 16.11 -27.07
C CYS A 325 16.03 15.18 -27.44
N LEU A 326 15.18 14.81 -26.47
CA LEU A 326 14.10 13.84 -26.66
C LEU A 326 12.74 14.51 -26.85
N THR A 327 11.89 13.86 -27.65
CA THR A 327 10.47 14.22 -27.73
C THR A 327 9.75 13.97 -26.40
N HIS A 328 8.57 14.54 -26.23
CA HIS A 328 7.74 14.28 -25.04
C HIS A 328 7.43 12.77 -24.87
N GLU A 329 7.09 12.09 -25.96
CA GLU A 329 6.78 10.65 -25.91
C GLU A 329 8.00 9.80 -25.59
N ASP A 330 9.18 10.15 -26.11
CA ASP A 330 10.41 9.42 -25.80
C ASP A 330 10.84 9.65 -24.35
N ARG A 331 10.61 10.84 -23.80
CA ARG A 331 10.78 11.13 -22.37
C ARG A 331 9.86 10.26 -21.52
N LEU A 332 8.58 10.16 -21.88
CA LEU A 332 7.65 9.28 -21.17
C LEU A 332 8.05 7.81 -21.30
N ARG A 333 8.45 7.36 -22.49
CA ARG A 333 8.85 5.98 -22.72
C ARG A 333 10.09 5.64 -21.93
N PHE A 334 11.06 6.56 -21.90
CA PHE A 334 12.24 6.46 -21.07
C PHE A 334 11.84 6.22 -19.60
N LEU A 335 10.98 7.08 -19.06
CA LEU A 335 10.55 7.01 -17.66
C LEU A 335 9.72 5.75 -17.37
N ALA A 336 8.83 5.36 -18.29
CA ALA A 336 8.00 4.16 -18.18
C ALA A 336 8.85 2.89 -18.10
N THR A 337 9.87 2.78 -18.95
CA THR A 337 10.81 1.65 -18.90
C THR A 337 11.49 1.53 -17.55
N ARG A 338 12.03 2.64 -17.01
CA ARG A 338 12.73 2.59 -15.72
C ARG A 338 11.77 2.30 -14.58
N TRP A 339 10.56 2.86 -14.64
CA TRP A 339 9.52 2.59 -13.67
C TRP A 339 9.14 1.10 -13.65
N ALA A 340 8.85 0.51 -14.81
CA ALA A 340 8.52 -0.91 -14.92
C ALA A 340 9.64 -1.80 -14.36
N CYS A 341 10.90 -1.50 -14.68
CA CYS A 341 12.04 -2.26 -14.18
C CYS A 341 12.20 -2.16 -12.66
N LYS A 342 11.98 -0.97 -12.09
CA LYS A 342 12.09 -0.74 -10.64
C LYS A 342 10.98 -1.45 -9.88
N GLU A 343 9.74 -1.40 -10.39
CA GLU A 343 8.60 -2.13 -9.82
C GLU A 343 8.78 -3.65 -9.93
N ALA A 344 9.23 -4.15 -11.09
CA ALA A 344 9.58 -5.56 -11.27
C ALA A 344 10.70 -5.99 -10.31
N THR A 345 11.73 -5.16 -10.13
CA THR A 345 12.81 -5.44 -9.18
C THR A 345 12.29 -5.50 -7.76
N TYR A 346 11.48 -4.52 -7.33
CA TYR A 346 10.87 -4.50 -6.01
C TYR A 346 10.05 -5.76 -5.75
N LYS A 347 9.21 -6.18 -6.70
CA LYS A 347 8.41 -7.40 -6.60
C LYS A 347 9.24 -8.68 -6.53
N ALA A 348 10.41 -8.72 -7.17
CA ALA A 348 11.29 -9.88 -7.18
C ALA A 348 12.03 -10.07 -5.84
N VAL A 349 12.30 -8.99 -5.12
CA VAL A 349 13.12 -9.02 -3.89
C VAL A 349 12.31 -8.86 -2.61
N TYR A 350 11.10 -8.29 -2.66
CA TYR A 350 10.20 -8.21 -1.52
C TYR A 350 9.61 -9.60 -1.19
N PRO A 351 9.53 -10.02 0.08
CA PRO A 351 9.74 -9.27 1.32
C PRO A 351 11.18 -9.25 1.87
N HIS A 352 12.11 -9.94 1.23
CA HIS A 352 13.49 -10.12 1.72
C HIS A 352 14.31 -8.83 1.70
N LEU A 353 14.03 -7.95 0.73
CA LEU A 353 14.70 -6.66 0.59
C LEU A 353 13.67 -5.55 0.31
N ARG A 354 13.68 -4.49 1.11
CA ARG A 354 12.95 -3.25 0.85
C ARG A 354 13.86 -2.30 0.09
N VAL A 355 13.63 -2.23 -1.22
CA VAL A 355 14.35 -1.32 -2.11
C VAL A 355 13.51 -0.09 -2.45
N ALA A 356 14.08 1.11 -2.39
CA ALA A 356 13.43 2.29 -2.94
C ALA A 356 13.76 2.43 -4.43
N ALA A 357 12.87 3.06 -5.19
CA ALA A 357 13.07 3.28 -6.63
C ALA A 357 14.41 3.97 -6.96
N ARG A 358 14.92 4.83 -6.07
CA ARG A 358 16.19 5.56 -6.24
C ARG A 358 17.44 4.70 -6.02
N ASP A 359 17.30 3.62 -5.28
CA ASP A 359 18.39 2.68 -4.96
C ASP A 359 18.57 1.62 -6.04
N VAL A 360 17.61 1.54 -6.97
CA VAL A 360 17.66 0.66 -8.13
C VAL A 360 18.09 1.46 -9.35
N SER A 361 19.14 1.01 -10.02
CA SER A 361 19.65 1.65 -11.24
C SER A 361 19.71 0.66 -12.40
N MET A 362 19.29 1.11 -13.58
CA MET A 362 19.47 0.34 -14.80
C MET A 362 20.83 0.67 -15.43
N ALA A 363 21.63 -0.36 -15.65
CA ALA A 363 22.86 -0.28 -16.42
C ALA A 363 22.65 -0.93 -17.80
N ARG A 364 23.26 -0.33 -18.82
CA ARG A 364 23.42 -0.94 -20.14
C ARG A 364 24.90 -0.98 -20.42
N GLY A 365 25.43 -2.14 -20.76
CA GLY A 365 26.83 -2.24 -21.14
C GLY A 365 27.07 -1.70 -22.54
N ASN A 366 28.28 -1.17 -22.76
CA ASN A 366 28.69 -0.52 -24.00
C ASN A 366 29.47 -1.46 -24.94
N THR A 367 29.67 -2.73 -24.57
CA THR A 367 30.36 -3.72 -25.40
C THR A 367 29.36 -4.70 -26.03
N PRO A 368 29.64 -5.29 -27.20
CA PRO A 368 28.72 -6.23 -27.86
C PRO A 368 28.33 -7.44 -27.00
N ALA A 369 29.16 -7.83 -26.02
CA ALA A 369 28.86 -8.88 -25.04
C ALA A 369 27.99 -8.39 -23.85
N THR A 370 27.83 -7.07 -23.65
CA THR A 370 27.12 -6.45 -22.51
C THR A 370 25.95 -5.54 -22.92
N ILE A 371 25.50 -5.61 -24.17
CA ILE A 371 24.34 -4.85 -24.67
C ILE A 371 23.07 -5.13 -23.84
N LYS A 372 23.01 -6.30 -23.19
CA LYS A 372 21.87 -6.73 -22.38
C LYS A 372 21.66 -5.77 -21.19
N PRO A 373 20.43 -5.26 -20.99
CA PRO A 373 20.13 -4.42 -19.84
C PRO A 373 20.31 -5.23 -18.55
N SER A 374 20.96 -4.63 -17.57
CA SER A 374 21.12 -5.18 -16.22
C SER A 374 20.58 -4.19 -15.21
N VAL A 375 20.17 -4.71 -14.06
CA VAL A 375 19.72 -3.89 -12.93
C VAL A 375 20.72 -4.06 -11.80
N GLN A 376 21.07 -2.95 -11.17
CA GLN A 376 22.05 -2.90 -10.10
C GLN A 376 21.45 -2.16 -8.92
N LEU A 377 21.62 -2.77 -7.75
CA LEU A 377 21.34 -2.13 -6.48
C LEU A 377 22.51 -1.22 -6.10
N ARG A 378 22.19 -0.15 -5.38
CA ARG A 378 23.14 0.83 -4.89
C ARG A 378 23.98 0.22 -3.76
N ALA A 379 25.29 0.09 -3.99
CA ALA A 379 26.22 -0.53 -3.04
C ALA A 379 26.38 0.24 -1.72
N ASP A 380 26.19 1.56 -1.71
CA ASP A 380 26.28 2.42 -0.52
C ASP A 380 24.96 2.53 0.28
N ALA A 381 23.95 1.72 -0.03
CA ALA A 381 22.66 1.74 0.66
C ALA A 381 22.55 0.66 1.74
N GLU A 382 22.13 1.06 2.94
CA GLU A 382 21.71 0.10 3.96
C GLU A 382 20.31 -0.44 3.61
N TYR A 383 20.25 -1.69 3.16
CA TYR A 383 19.00 -2.35 2.88
C TYR A 383 18.42 -3.03 4.12
N LYS A 384 17.09 -3.00 4.22
CA LYS A 384 16.33 -3.65 5.28
C LYS A 384 15.36 -4.65 4.70
N ASP A 385 15.02 -5.68 5.44
CA ASP A 385 13.96 -6.62 5.07
C ASP A 385 12.56 -6.06 5.40
N ALA A 386 11.51 -6.87 5.21
CA ALA A 386 10.15 -6.49 5.60
C ALA A 386 9.95 -6.33 7.11
N THR A 387 10.80 -6.91 7.95
CA THR A 387 10.73 -6.81 9.42
C THR A 387 11.47 -5.59 9.96
N GLY A 388 12.29 -4.95 9.14
CA GLY A 388 13.10 -3.78 9.50
C GLY A 388 14.53 -4.12 9.94
N GLN A 389 14.92 -5.40 9.88
CA GLN A 389 16.29 -5.83 10.14
C GLN A 389 17.21 -5.51 8.97
N VAL A 390 18.48 -5.26 9.26
CA VAL A 390 19.50 -4.97 8.25
C VAL A 390 19.79 -6.23 7.44
N ALA A 391 19.59 -6.15 6.12
CA ALA A 391 19.68 -7.27 5.20
C ALA A 391 20.90 -7.14 4.27
N ALA A 392 22.07 -6.77 4.83
CA ALA A 392 23.30 -6.53 4.07
C ALA A 392 23.79 -7.78 3.34
N LEU A 393 23.81 -8.93 4.03
CA LEU A 393 24.21 -10.22 3.44
C LEU A 393 23.30 -10.66 2.29
N ALA A 394 22.00 -10.41 2.42
CA ALA A 394 21.03 -10.74 1.38
C ALA A 394 21.14 -9.81 0.16
N ALA A 395 21.57 -8.56 0.35
CA ALA A 395 21.83 -7.63 -0.73
C ALA A 395 23.12 -7.99 -1.50
N ASP A 396 24.18 -8.41 -0.80
CA ASP A 396 25.46 -8.77 -1.41
C ASP A 396 25.43 -10.11 -2.15
N ALA A 397 24.66 -11.09 -1.67
CA ALA A 397 24.47 -12.38 -2.33
C ALA A 397 23.50 -12.33 -3.52
N LEU A 398 22.87 -11.16 -3.77
CA LEU A 398 21.79 -11.03 -4.75
C LEU A 398 22.33 -10.81 -6.17
N ARG A 399 21.85 -11.63 -7.09
CA ARG A 399 22.04 -11.42 -8.53
C ARG A 399 20.69 -11.24 -9.21
N LEU A 400 20.62 -10.17 -10.02
CA LEU A 400 19.38 -9.73 -10.66
C LEU A 400 19.48 -9.84 -12.18
N HIS A 401 18.55 -10.57 -12.78
CA HIS A 401 18.44 -10.71 -14.22
C HIS A 401 17.25 -9.91 -14.72
N LEU A 402 17.49 -8.93 -15.58
CA LEU A 402 16.47 -8.06 -16.14
C LEU A 402 16.18 -8.43 -17.61
N SER A 403 14.89 -8.44 -17.96
CA SER A 403 14.41 -8.40 -19.33
C SER A 403 13.35 -7.31 -19.46
N VAL A 404 13.39 -6.57 -20.56
CA VAL A 404 12.50 -5.45 -20.84
C VAL A 404 12.05 -5.53 -22.29
N ALA A 405 10.76 -5.33 -22.49
CA ALA A 405 10.17 -5.15 -23.82
C ALA A 405 9.25 -3.93 -23.80
N HIS A 406 9.18 -3.22 -24.90
CA HIS A 406 8.14 -2.21 -25.11
C HIS A 406 7.60 -2.36 -26.51
N ASP A 407 6.27 -2.35 -26.64
CA ASP A 407 5.60 -2.38 -27.93
C ASP A 407 4.34 -1.52 -27.87
N GLY A 408 4.14 -0.70 -28.91
CA GLY A 408 3.09 0.30 -28.99
C GLY A 408 2.98 1.16 -27.71
N GLU A 409 1.88 0.98 -26.98
CA GLU A 409 1.52 1.74 -25.78
C GLU A 409 1.90 1.06 -24.46
N TYR A 410 2.59 -0.07 -24.50
CA TYR A 410 2.89 -0.87 -23.32
C TYR A 410 4.40 -1.06 -23.13
N VAL A 411 4.81 -1.05 -21.86
CA VAL A 411 6.17 -1.40 -21.44
C VAL A 411 6.08 -2.51 -20.40
N MET A 412 6.75 -3.63 -20.65
CA MET A 412 6.82 -4.77 -19.76
C MET A 412 8.25 -4.94 -19.26
N ALA A 413 8.41 -5.23 -17.97
CA ALA A 413 9.67 -5.66 -17.39
C ALA A 413 9.47 -6.96 -16.59
N SER A 414 10.47 -7.84 -16.66
CA SER A 414 10.56 -9.05 -15.86
C SER A 414 11.94 -9.10 -15.21
N VAL A 415 11.96 -9.34 -13.90
CA VAL A 415 13.17 -9.43 -13.10
C VAL A 415 13.16 -10.74 -12.33
N LEU A 416 14.21 -11.53 -12.51
CA LEU A 416 14.49 -12.72 -11.72
C LEU A 416 15.61 -12.39 -10.72
N ALA A 417 15.34 -12.64 -9.45
CA ALA A 417 16.30 -12.51 -8.37
C ALA A 417 16.79 -13.90 -7.94
N GLU A 418 18.10 -14.09 -7.90
CA GLU A 418 18.76 -15.30 -7.42
C GLU A 418 19.75 -14.96 -6.30
N THR A 419 19.90 -15.86 -5.33
CA THR A 419 20.94 -15.77 -4.29
C THR A 419 22.04 -16.78 -4.57
N LEU A 420 23.30 -16.33 -4.48
CA LEU A 420 24.49 -17.14 -4.72
C LEU A 420 25.01 -17.86 -3.47
#